data_AF-A0A2V6F3P8-F1
#
_entry.id   AF-A0A2V6F3P8-F1
#
_cell.length_a   1.000
_cell.length_b   1.000
_cell.length_c   1.000
_cell.angle_alpha   90.00
_cell.angle_beta   90.00
_cell.angle_gamma   90.00
#
_symmetry.space_group_name_H-M   'P 1'
#
loop_
_entity.id
_entity.type
_entity.pdbx_description
1 polymer ?
#
loop_
_entity_poly.entity_id
_entity_poly.type
_entity_poly.pdbx_seq_one_letter_code
_entity_poly.pdbx_strand_id
1 'polypeptide(L)'
;MTSPHQVTVGDLLYAVADDCTTSYLALLTGSVTDEILGELYAPDFTVVSGRADLQLKKTVNGLFALTGYPDLSFPHHDTTGYNLNLQLIAPGFRDLSWVQPVPAAQPFPIPIPAKALRRLPLRIQGRVVNDLTRAPIPSAQVLSVDDPLNPPTIHATAMRTPLYFDHTLGTQAQNVTMNTPVALSLTEDVAVGDNVLNLSNRPGLAANSVIQLRNSSQTVVEYSVVDHLGPGAPAAGQVFLRNTLNHSYPMSAAVTLLTPSLVGAPTTLSADANAGDGVLLAGQLLNGASTLVVDSGSLTAEYHEVGALTDSDGYYGLDGMGRVREIFLFSTQGGLQQTVPWFIEYDHATNLVDLRLS
;
A
#
# COMPACT_ATOMS: atom_id res chain seq x y z
N MET A 1 -20.30 18.16 47.51
CA MET A 1 -21.16 17.94 48.68
C MET A 1 -21.85 16.61 48.48
N THR A 2 -21.55 15.64 49.32
CA THR A 2 -22.16 14.31 49.33
C THR A 2 -23.58 14.43 49.90
N SER A 3 -24.61 14.15 49.10
CA SER A 3 -25.99 14.06 49.60
C SER A 3 -26.20 12.67 50.20
N PRO A 4 -26.35 12.52 51.52
CA PRO A 4 -26.64 11.22 52.10
C PRO A 4 -28.00 10.73 51.61
N HIS A 5 -28.09 9.44 51.33
CA HIS A 5 -29.35 8.78 50.94
C HIS A 5 -29.58 7.52 51.76
N GLN A 6 -30.84 7.11 51.87
CA GLN A 6 -31.24 5.97 52.68
C GLN A 6 -31.52 4.76 51.80
N VAL A 7 -31.05 3.58 52.23
CA VAL A 7 -31.32 2.30 51.57
C VAL A 7 -31.92 1.33 52.59
N THR A 8 -32.99 0.65 52.20
CA THR A 8 -33.66 -0.36 53.04
C THR A 8 -33.21 -1.75 52.65
N VAL A 9 -32.76 -2.56 53.60
CA VAL A 9 -32.41 -3.98 53.42
C VAL A 9 -33.15 -4.80 54.47
N GLY A 10 -34.20 -5.51 54.06
CA GLY A 10 -35.14 -6.13 55.00
C GLY A 10 -35.91 -5.07 55.79
N ASP A 11 -35.93 -5.21 57.13
CA ASP A 11 -36.58 -4.26 58.04
C ASP A 11 -35.62 -3.17 58.58
N LEU A 12 -34.42 -3.04 58.00
CA LEU A 12 -33.39 -2.11 58.44
C LEU A 12 -33.17 -0.99 57.43
N LEU A 13 -33.06 0.24 57.93
CA LEU A 13 -32.80 1.46 57.17
C LEU A 13 -31.36 1.92 57.41
N TYR A 14 -30.56 1.95 56.34
CA TYR A 14 -29.16 2.38 56.39
C TYR A 14 -29.02 3.79 55.82
N ALA A 15 -28.23 4.65 56.48
CA ALA A 15 -27.77 5.90 55.90
C ALA A 15 -26.46 5.64 55.16
N VAL A 16 -26.47 5.83 53.85
CA VAL A 16 -25.31 5.68 52.99
C VAL A 16 -24.82 7.07 52.60
N ALA A 17 -23.53 7.31 52.79
CA ALA A 17 -22.85 8.48 52.23
C ALA A 17 -22.12 8.02 50.97
N ASP A 18 -22.30 8.73 49.86
CA ASP A 18 -21.47 8.53 48.68
C ASP A 18 -20.02 8.88 49.04
N ASP A 19 -19.16 7.87 49.15
CA ASP A 19 -17.75 8.06 49.53
C ASP A 19 -16.92 8.60 48.35
N CYS A 20 -17.32 8.30 47.12
CA CYS A 20 -16.72 8.89 45.92
C CYS A 20 -17.73 8.99 44.77
N THR A 21 -17.62 10.05 43.96
CA THR A 21 -18.27 10.12 42.65
C THR A 21 -17.22 9.78 41.60
N THR A 22 -17.29 8.58 41.04
CA THR A 22 -16.43 8.20 39.92
C THR A 22 -17.09 8.64 38.61
N SER A 23 -16.66 9.78 38.07
CA SER A 23 -17.11 10.22 36.73
C SER A 23 -16.19 9.65 35.66
N TYR A 24 -16.75 8.86 34.75
CA TYR A 24 -16.05 8.34 33.59
C TYR A 24 -16.14 9.36 32.46
N LEU A 25 -15.01 9.95 32.06
CA LEU A 25 -14.99 11.05 31.09
C LEU A 25 -14.36 10.61 29.77
N ALA A 26 -14.83 11.19 28.68
CA ALA A 26 -14.12 11.16 27.41
C ALA A 26 -12.85 12.02 27.56
N LEU A 27 -11.69 11.39 27.45
CA LEU A 27 -10.40 12.05 27.54
C LEU A 27 -9.93 12.45 26.14
N LEU A 28 -10.10 11.57 25.16
CA LEU A 28 -9.82 11.88 23.76
C LEU A 28 -11.01 11.49 22.91
N THR A 29 -11.35 12.31 21.92
CA THR A 29 -12.39 12.01 20.93
C THR A 29 -11.83 12.18 19.53
N GLY A 30 -12.28 11.38 18.59
CA GLY A 30 -11.80 11.47 17.22
C GLY A 30 -12.72 10.77 16.24
N SER A 31 -12.36 10.87 14.97
CA SER A 31 -13.00 10.14 13.90
C SER A 31 -11.98 9.41 13.05
N VAL A 32 -12.44 8.33 12.45
CA VAL A 32 -11.71 7.51 11.51
C VAL A 32 -12.47 7.54 10.19
N THR A 33 -11.72 7.74 9.11
CA THR A 33 -12.24 7.84 7.75
C THR A 33 -11.60 6.76 6.87
N ASP A 34 -12.24 6.47 5.76
CA ASP A 34 -11.60 5.73 4.66
C ASP A 34 -10.83 6.71 3.79
N GLU A 35 -9.56 6.43 3.46
CA GLU A 35 -8.73 7.31 2.62
C GLU A 35 -9.35 7.58 1.24
N ILE A 36 -10.09 6.61 0.69
CA ILE A 36 -10.61 6.62 -0.69
C ILE A 36 -12.09 7.01 -0.70
N LEU A 37 -12.87 6.44 0.20
CA LEU A 37 -14.33 6.61 0.23
C LEU A 37 -14.77 7.75 1.15
N GLY A 38 -13.88 8.28 1.99
CA GLY A 38 -14.17 9.27 3.01
C GLY A 38 -14.86 8.65 4.24
N GLU A 39 -16.04 8.07 4.07
CA GLU A 39 -16.74 7.41 5.18
C GLU A 39 -16.14 6.02 5.47
N LEU A 40 -15.84 5.75 6.75
CA LEU A 40 -15.40 4.43 7.18
C LEU A 40 -16.59 3.50 7.38
N TYR A 41 -16.65 2.42 6.61
CA TYR A 41 -17.55 1.29 6.86
C TYR A 41 -16.77 0.08 7.40
N ALA A 42 -16.45 0.12 8.69
CA ALA A 42 -15.70 -0.95 9.37
C ALA A 42 -16.20 -1.12 10.81
N PRO A 43 -17.33 -1.80 11.08
CA PRO A 43 -17.93 -1.88 12.42
C PRO A 43 -16.95 -2.42 13.48
N ASP A 44 -16.00 -3.25 13.05
CA ASP A 44 -15.02 -3.90 13.91
C ASP A 44 -13.72 -3.10 14.11
N PHE A 45 -13.60 -1.86 13.64
CA PHE A 45 -12.39 -1.06 13.88
C PHE A 45 -12.10 -0.88 15.37
N THR A 46 -10.83 -0.80 15.77
CA THR A 46 -10.44 -0.57 17.16
C THR A 46 -9.31 0.43 17.25
N VAL A 47 -9.26 1.16 18.38
CA VAL A 47 -8.16 2.04 18.75
C VAL A 47 -7.51 1.47 20.02
N VAL A 48 -6.28 1.01 19.87
CA VAL A 48 -5.46 0.44 20.94
C VAL A 48 -4.53 1.54 21.46
N SER A 49 -4.53 1.76 22.78
CA SER A 49 -3.68 2.77 23.44
C SER A 49 -2.46 2.18 24.17
N GLY A 50 -2.40 0.85 24.28
CA GLY A 50 -1.43 0.16 25.16
C GLY A 50 -1.63 0.43 26.65
N ARG A 51 -2.68 1.16 27.04
CA ARG A 51 -2.97 1.58 28.42
C ARG A 51 -4.22 0.91 28.95
N ALA A 52 -4.08 0.10 29.99
CA ALA A 52 -5.19 -0.64 30.60
C ALA A 52 -6.19 0.26 31.34
N ASP A 53 -5.78 1.47 31.73
CA ASP A 53 -6.62 2.45 32.41
C ASP A 53 -7.50 3.28 31.45
N LEU A 54 -7.33 3.11 30.14
CA LEU A 54 -8.15 3.74 29.10
C LEU A 54 -9.06 2.69 28.44
N GLN A 55 -10.35 3.00 28.30
CA GLN A 55 -11.28 2.18 27.51
C GLN A 55 -11.71 2.88 26.23
N LEU A 56 -11.95 2.08 25.19
CA LEU A 56 -12.50 2.53 23.93
C LEU A 56 -14.03 2.51 23.95
N LYS A 57 -14.64 3.61 23.49
CA LYS A 57 -16.02 3.65 22.99
C LYS A 57 -15.98 4.03 21.52
N LYS A 58 -16.81 3.40 20.68
CA LYS A 58 -16.84 3.65 19.24
C LYS A 58 -18.25 3.55 18.68
N THR A 59 -18.48 4.15 17.52
CA THR A 59 -19.69 3.98 16.70
C THR A 59 -19.33 3.26 15.41
N VAL A 60 -20.32 2.73 14.68
CA VAL A 60 -20.08 2.09 13.38
C VAL A 60 -19.61 3.06 12.29
N ASN A 61 -19.83 4.37 12.47
CA ASN A 61 -19.50 5.43 11.50
C ASN A 61 -18.09 6.01 11.73
N GLY A 62 -17.18 5.27 12.38
CA GLY A 62 -15.81 5.70 12.59
C GLY A 62 -15.58 6.69 13.73
N LEU A 63 -16.59 7.08 14.52
CA LEU A 63 -16.37 7.93 15.69
C LEU A 63 -15.85 7.11 16.85
N PHE A 64 -14.89 7.65 17.61
CA PHE A 64 -14.39 7.01 18.82
C PHE A 64 -14.12 7.99 19.96
N ALA A 65 -14.09 7.45 21.18
CA ALA A 65 -13.64 8.13 22.37
C ALA A 65 -12.77 7.18 23.21
N LEU A 66 -11.61 7.66 23.63
CA LEU A 66 -10.85 7.05 24.71
C LEU A 66 -11.31 7.67 26.01
N THR A 67 -11.70 6.81 26.94
CA THR A 67 -12.39 7.17 28.17
C THR A 67 -11.59 6.67 29.36
N GLY A 68 -11.66 7.37 30.48
CA GLY A 68 -10.91 7.03 31.69
C GLY A 68 -11.16 8.03 32.81
N TYR A 69 -10.40 7.90 33.89
CA TYR A 69 -10.41 8.86 34.99
C TYR A 69 -9.25 9.84 34.81
N PRO A 70 -9.50 11.15 34.57
CA PRO A 70 -8.43 12.11 34.31
C PRO A 70 -7.29 12.05 35.33
N ASP A 71 -7.61 12.02 36.61
CA ASP A 71 -6.62 12.07 37.70
C ASP A 71 -5.83 10.76 37.85
N LEU A 72 -6.33 9.63 37.35
CA LEU A 72 -5.59 8.36 37.32
C LEU A 72 -4.80 8.21 36.03
N SER A 73 -5.40 8.58 34.91
CA SER A 73 -4.79 8.44 33.59
C SER A 73 -3.72 9.51 33.35
N PHE A 74 -3.89 10.70 33.90
CA PHE A 74 -3.02 11.87 33.73
C PHE A 74 -2.89 12.65 35.06
N PRO A 75 -2.25 12.06 36.10
CA PRO A 75 -2.26 12.58 37.48
C PRO A 75 -1.67 13.99 37.69
N HIS A 76 -0.90 14.50 36.73
CA HIS A 76 -0.29 15.83 36.76
C HIS A 76 -0.60 16.60 35.48
N HIS A 77 -1.78 16.38 34.91
CA HIS A 77 -2.18 17.00 33.65
C HIS A 77 -2.11 18.52 33.67
N ASP A 78 -2.31 19.16 34.81
CA ASP A 78 -2.18 20.61 34.99
C ASP A 78 -0.79 21.18 34.65
N THR A 79 0.26 20.35 34.77
CA THR A 79 1.66 20.78 34.67
C THR A 79 2.49 19.94 33.71
N THR A 80 2.04 18.74 33.38
CA THR A 80 2.79 17.74 32.61
C THR A 80 2.01 17.33 31.36
N GLY A 81 2.65 17.43 30.19
CA GLY A 81 2.12 16.86 28.96
C GLY A 81 2.46 15.37 28.85
N TYR A 82 1.59 14.61 28.20
CA TYR A 82 1.77 13.18 27.98
C TYR A 82 1.76 12.85 26.48
N ASN A 83 2.28 11.68 26.14
CA ASN A 83 2.21 11.10 24.79
C ASN A 83 1.56 9.72 24.88
N LEU A 84 0.55 9.48 24.05
CA LEU A 84 -0.10 8.19 23.92
C LEU A 84 0.29 7.56 22.58
N ASN A 85 0.81 6.33 22.62
CA ASN A 85 0.97 5.53 21.41
C ASN A 85 -0.39 4.92 21.07
N LEU A 86 -1.00 5.37 19.99
CA LEU A 86 -2.27 4.87 19.51
C LEU A 86 -2.06 4.04 18.25
N GLN A 87 -2.76 2.92 18.16
CA GLN A 87 -2.83 2.10 16.96
C GLN A 87 -4.30 1.91 16.59
N LEU A 88 -4.62 2.21 15.34
CA LEU A 88 -5.92 2.01 14.75
C LEU A 88 -5.86 0.78 13.85
N ILE A 89 -6.77 -0.15 14.08
CA ILE A 89 -6.81 -1.45 13.40
C ILE A 89 -8.23 -1.66 12.88
N ALA A 90 -8.38 -2.06 11.63
CA ALA A 90 -9.67 -2.44 11.07
C ALA A 90 -9.49 -3.54 10.01
N PRO A 91 -10.36 -4.58 9.99
CA PRO A 91 -10.31 -5.60 8.94
C PRO A 91 -10.41 -4.98 7.53
N GLY A 92 -9.51 -5.39 6.62
CA GLY A 92 -9.46 -4.85 5.26
C GLY A 92 -8.69 -3.53 5.12
N PHE A 93 -8.10 -3.02 6.21
CA PHE A 93 -7.26 -1.81 6.21
C PHE A 93 -5.86 -2.12 6.74
N ARG A 94 -4.90 -1.29 6.36
CA ARG A 94 -3.57 -1.25 6.96
C ARG A 94 -3.67 -0.61 8.34
N ASP A 95 -3.02 -1.22 9.31
CA ASP A 95 -2.90 -0.64 10.66
C ASP A 95 -2.21 0.72 10.61
N LEU A 96 -2.74 1.67 11.39
CA LEU A 96 -2.20 3.02 11.50
C LEU A 96 -1.74 3.29 12.93
N SER A 97 -0.44 3.47 13.12
CA SER A 97 0.14 3.84 14.42
C SER A 97 0.54 5.31 14.45
N TRP A 98 0.27 6.01 15.55
CA TRP A 98 0.73 7.39 15.77
C TRP A 98 0.89 7.72 17.25
N VAL A 99 1.65 8.77 17.52
CA VAL A 99 1.78 9.34 18.87
C VAL A 99 0.81 10.51 19.01
N GLN A 100 -0.14 10.41 19.93
CA GLN A 100 -1.08 11.47 20.25
C GLN A 100 -0.58 12.28 21.46
N PRO A 101 -0.21 13.55 21.27
CA PRO A 101 0.10 14.42 22.39
C PRO A 101 -1.16 14.74 23.20
N VAL A 102 -0.97 14.81 24.52
CA VAL A 102 -1.93 15.28 25.53
C VAL A 102 -1.25 16.47 26.22
N PRO A 103 -1.42 17.70 25.71
CA PRO A 103 -0.78 18.89 26.25
C PRO A 103 -1.20 19.19 27.69
N ALA A 104 -0.27 19.67 28.51
CA ALA A 104 -0.56 20.09 29.88
C ALA A 104 -1.66 21.17 29.91
N ALA A 105 -2.50 21.12 30.94
CA ALA A 105 -3.62 22.00 31.23
C ALA A 105 -4.70 22.08 30.13
N GLN A 106 -4.70 21.18 29.14
CA GLN A 106 -5.74 21.16 28.12
C GLN A 106 -7.03 20.53 28.68
N PRO A 107 -8.21 21.18 28.57
CA PRO A 107 -9.44 20.57 29.05
C PRO A 107 -9.81 19.31 28.24
N PHE A 108 -10.39 18.31 28.93
CA PHE A 108 -10.95 17.11 28.29
C PHE A 108 -12.41 17.35 27.85
N PRO A 109 -12.87 16.74 26.73
CA PRO A 109 -12.11 15.86 25.84
C PRO A 109 -11.15 16.64 24.91
N ILE A 110 -10.01 16.03 24.59
CA ILE A 110 -9.07 16.52 23.58
C ILE A 110 -9.50 15.96 22.21
N PRO A 111 -9.86 16.82 21.24
CA PRO A 111 -10.21 16.37 19.89
C PRO A 111 -8.96 15.95 19.11
N ILE A 112 -9.02 14.76 18.53
CA ILE A 112 -8.02 14.20 17.62
C ILE A 112 -8.50 14.48 16.18
N PRO A 113 -7.64 15.06 15.31
CA PRO A 113 -7.96 15.19 13.89
C PRO A 113 -8.32 13.85 13.26
N ALA A 114 -9.24 13.86 12.29
CA ALA A 114 -9.65 12.66 11.58
C ALA A 114 -8.45 11.87 11.06
N LYS A 115 -8.47 10.55 11.24
CA LYS A 115 -7.43 9.64 10.75
C LYS A 115 -8.00 8.79 9.62
N ALA A 116 -7.41 8.92 8.43
CA ALA A 116 -7.77 8.09 7.29
C ALA A 116 -7.04 6.75 7.36
N LEU A 117 -7.80 5.66 7.30
CA LEU A 117 -7.25 4.32 7.10
C LEU A 117 -7.10 4.03 5.61
N ARG A 118 -5.96 3.45 5.27
CA ARG A 118 -5.67 2.94 3.94
C ARG A 118 -6.19 1.52 3.82
N ARG A 119 -6.84 1.20 2.70
CA ARG A 119 -7.30 -0.17 2.43
C ARG A 119 -6.11 -1.09 2.16
N LEU A 120 -6.28 -2.37 2.48
CA LEU A 120 -5.31 -3.38 2.06
C LEU A 120 -5.32 -3.47 0.52
N PRO A 121 -4.15 -3.59 -0.13
CA PRO A 121 -4.09 -3.74 -1.57
C PRO A 121 -4.78 -5.02 -2.04
N LEU A 122 -5.49 -4.96 -3.17
CA LEU A 122 -6.14 -6.10 -3.81
C LEU A 122 -5.63 -6.31 -5.24
N ARG A 123 -6.10 -7.37 -5.89
CA ARG A 123 -5.76 -7.71 -7.27
C ARG A 123 -6.89 -7.34 -8.23
N ILE A 124 -6.56 -6.70 -9.34
CA ILE A 124 -7.40 -6.69 -10.55
C ILE A 124 -6.86 -7.74 -11.50
N GLN A 125 -7.72 -8.56 -12.08
CA GLN A 125 -7.31 -9.52 -13.10
C GLN A 125 -8.43 -9.78 -14.09
N GLY A 126 -8.10 -10.37 -15.22
CA GLY A 126 -9.12 -10.82 -16.17
C GLY A 126 -8.49 -11.33 -17.44
N ARG A 127 -9.29 -11.37 -18.50
CA ARG A 127 -8.85 -11.84 -19.82
C ARG A 127 -9.07 -10.78 -20.89
N VAL A 128 -8.11 -10.63 -21.80
CA VAL A 128 -8.29 -9.88 -23.05
C VAL A 128 -8.62 -10.87 -24.16
N VAL A 129 -9.76 -10.66 -24.81
CA VAL A 129 -10.23 -11.50 -25.92
C VAL A 129 -10.62 -10.66 -27.13
N ASN A 130 -10.62 -11.28 -28.30
CA ASN A 130 -11.23 -10.69 -29.49
C ASN A 130 -12.75 -10.62 -29.32
N ASP A 131 -13.37 -9.47 -29.63
CA ASP A 131 -14.80 -9.30 -29.38
C ASP A 131 -15.68 -10.21 -30.24
N LEU A 132 -15.29 -10.45 -31.49
CA LEU A 132 -16.03 -11.28 -32.43
C LEU A 132 -15.86 -12.77 -32.15
N THR A 133 -14.62 -13.23 -31.97
CA THR A 133 -14.31 -14.68 -31.91
C THR A 133 -14.20 -15.22 -30.48
N ARG A 134 -14.10 -14.33 -29.48
CA ARG A 134 -13.77 -14.68 -28.08
C ARG A 134 -12.43 -15.42 -27.92
N ALA A 135 -11.60 -15.45 -28.96
CA ALA A 135 -10.25 -16.01 -28.89
C ALA A 135 -9.37 -15.15 -27.97
N PRO A 136 -8.46 -15.77 -27.19
CA PRO A 136 -7.51 -15.03 -26.37
C PRO A 136 -6.61 -14.15 -27.22
N ILE A 137 -6.24 -13.01 -26.66
CA ILE A 137 -5.28 -12.09 -27.28
C ILE A 137 -4.00 -12.11 -26.45
N PRO A 138 -2.91 -12.72 -26.94
CA PRO A 138 -1.63 -12.75 -26.23
C PRO A 138 -0.88 -11.43 -26.36
N SER A 139 -0.12 -11.06 -25.33
CA SER A 139 0.70 -9.85 -25.29
C SER A 139 -0.09 -8.55 -25.54
N ALA A 140 -1.40 -8.54 -25.27
CA ALA A 140 -2.15 -7.30 -25.16
C ALA A 140 -1.65 -6.54 -23.93
N GLN A 141 -1.45 -5.24 -24.10
CA GLN A 141 -1.06 -4.34 -23.02
C GLN A 141 -2.31 -3.83 -22.32
N VAL A 142 -2.35 -3.88 -21.00
CA VAL A 142 -3.42 -3.30 -20.18
C VAL A 142 -2.81 -2.21 -19.29
N LEU A 143 -3.18 -0.95 -19.53
CA LEU A 143 -2.68 0.22 -18.83
C LEU A 143 -3.80 0.87 -18.03
N SER A 144 -3.48 1.46 -16.88
CA SER A 144 -4.38 2.45 -16.28
C SER A 144 -4.25 3.77 -17.03
N VAL A 145 -5.35 4.39 -17.41
CA VAL A 145 -5.37 5.71 -18.04
C VAL A 145 -6.26 6.65 -17.24
N ASP A 146 -6.20 7.94 -17.55
CA ASP A 146 -7.14 8.91 -17.01
C ASP A 146 -8.53 8.74 -17.66
N ASP A 147 -9.56 9.25 -17.00
CA ASP A 147 -10.86 9.45 -17.64
C ASP A 147 -10.67 10.37 -18.86
N PRO A 148 -10.92 9.88 -20.09
CA PRO A 148 -10.76 10.68 -21.29
C PRO A 148 -11.73 11.87 -21.36
N LEU A 149 -12.83 11.84 -20.59
CA LEU A 149 -13.83 12.90 -20.56
C LEU A 149 -13.52 13.95 -19.48
N ASN A 150 -13.00 13.52 -18.32
CA ASN A 150 -12.69 14.40 -17.20
C ASN A 150 -11.32 14.04 -16.58
N PRO A 151 -10.20 14.39 -17.22
CA PRO A 151 -8.88 14.06 -16.70
C PRO A 151 -8.69 14.59 -15.27
N PRO A 152 -8.23 13.77 -14.32
CA PRO A 152 -8.02 14.20 -12.95
C PRO A 152 -6.76 15.07 -12.83
N THR A 153 -6.61 15.75 -11.70
CA THR A 153 -5.37 16.47 -11.35
C THR A 153 -4.32 15.57 -10.67
N ILE A 154 -4.75 14.40 -10.19
CA ILE A 154 -3.91 13.35 -9.62
C ILE A 154 -4.12 12.12 -10.51
N HIS A 155 -3.03 11.63 -11.07
CA HIS A 155 -3.04 10.54 -12.04
C HIS A 155 -2.68 9.23 -11.35
N ALA A 156 -3.35 8.15 -11.76
CA ALA A 156 -3.11 6.81 -11.25
C ALA A 156 -2.37 5.97 -12.30
N THR A 157 -1.11 5.63 -12.02
CA THR A 157 -0.31 4.71 -12.84
C THR A 157 -0.22 3.35 -12.15
N ALA A 158 -0.88 2.35 -12.73
CA ALA A 158 -0.79 0.96 -12.29
C ALA A 158 0.54 0.36 -12.75
N MET A 159 1.18 -0.39 -11.86
CA MET A 159 2.44 -1.08 -12.08
C MET A 159 2.20 -2.59 -12.16
N ARG A 160 3.10 -3.30 -12.85
CA ARG A 160 3.00 -4.75 -12.99
C ARG A 160 3.28 -5.48 -11.68
N THR A 161 4.24 -4.98 -10.92
CA THR A 161 4.62 -5.49 -9.61
C THR A 161 4.48 -4.35 -8.60
N PRO A 162 3.99 -4.62 -7.38
CA PRO A 162 3.89 -3.60 -6.35
C PRO A 162 5.25 -3.08 -5.85
N LEU A 163 5.23 -1.91 -5.21
CA LEU A 163 6.40 -1.30 -4.59
C LEU A 163 7.02 -2.20 -3.50
N TYR A 164 8.34 -2.12 -3.35
CA TYR A 164 9.09 -2.74 -2.25
C TYR A 164 9.23 -1.84 -1.03
N PHE A 165 9.28 -0.53 -1.25
CA PHE A 165 9.59 0.44 -0.21
C PHE A 165 8.45 1.42 0.01
N ASP A 166 8.43 1.99 1.21
CA ASP A 166 7.60 3.15 1.50
C ASP A 166 8.27 4.41 0.92
N HIS A 167 7.47 5.22 0.22
CA HIS A 167 7.83 6.51 -0.36
C HIS A 167 6.90 7.58 0.16
N THR A 168 7.46 8.68 0.67
CA THR A 168 6.64 9.78 1.19
C THR A 168 6.06 10.64 0.07
N LEU A 169 5.00 11.38 0.36
CA LEU A 169 4.48 12.47 -0.46
C LEU A 169 5.62 13.36 -0.97
N GLY A 170 5.60 13.71 -2.26
CA GLY A 170 6.62 14.55 -2.88
C GLY A 170 7.84 13.80 -3.41
N THR A 171 7.99 12.49 -3.13
CA THR A 171 9.05 11.66 -3.74
C THR A 171 8.97 11.72 -5.26
N GLN A 172 10.12 11.75 -5.94
CA GLN A 172 10.15 11.84 -7.39
C GLN A 172 9.84 10.49 -8.06
N ALA A 173 9.11 10.54 -9.16
CA ALA A 173 8.91 9.42 -10.06
C ALA A 173 9.08 9.87 -11.52
N GLN A 174 9.59 9.00 -12.38
CA GLN A 174 9.90 9.36 -13.77
C GLN A 174 9.88 8.13 -14.68
N ASN A 175 9.51 8.33 -15.95
CA ASN A 175 9.63 7.29 -16.97
C ASN A 175 11.11 6.95 -17.23
N VAL A 176 11.37 5.69 -17.56
CA VAL A 176 12.72 5.17 -17.83
C VAL A 176 12.69 4.25 -19.04
N THR A 177 13.73 4.32 -19.87
CA THR A 177 14.03 3.30 -20.88
C THR A 177 15.12 2.37 -20.35
N MET A 178 14.96 1.07 -20.63
CA MET A 178 15.92 0.05 -20.24
C MET A 178 16.77 -0.32 -21.46
N ASN A 179 18.06 0.02 -21.40
CA ASN A 179 19.01 -0.20 -22.49
C ASN A 179 19.87 -1.45 -22.29
N THR A 180 20.38 -1.98 -23.41
CA THR A 180 21.40 -3.04 -23.55
C THR A 180 21.22 -4.23 -22.59
N PRO A 181 20.33 -5.18 -22.92
CA PRO A 181 20.15 -6.36 -22.10
C PRO A 181 21.38 -7.28 -22.15
N VAL A 182 21.99 -7.55 -21.00
CA VAL A 182 22.98 -8.62 -20.85
C VAL A 182 22.28 -9.81 -20.20
N ALA A 183 22.21 -10.93 -20.92
CA ALA A 183 21.51 -12.12 -20.46
C ALA A 183 22.25 -12.81 -19.31
N LEU A 184 21.52 -13.04 -18.23
CA LEU A 184 21.92 -13.78 -17.05
C LEU A 184 20.97 -14.97 -16.83
N SER A 185 21.29 -15.88 -15.91
CA SER A 185 20.38 -16.98 -15.58
C SER A 185 20.54 -17.45 -14.14
N LEU A 186 19.41 -17.77 -13.50
CA LEU A 186 19.39 -18.40 -12.19
C LEU A 186 19.94 -19.83 -12.26
N THR A 187 20.77 -20.21 -11.29
CA THR A 187 21.25 -21.60 -11.14
C THR A 187 20.43 -22.45 -10.19
N GLU A 188 19.47 -21.83 -9.48
CA GLU A 188 18.54 -22.50 -8.57
C GLU A 188 17.22 -21.75 -8.53
N ASP A 189 16.20 -22.39 -7.94
CA ASP A 189 14.93 -21.73 -7.65
C ASP A 189 15.14 -20.63 -6.60
N VAL A 190 14.45 -19.50 -6.75
CA VAL A 190 14.39 -18.43 -5.74
C VAL A 190 12.95 -18.23 -5.31
N ALA A 191 12.75 -18.11 -4.00
CA ALA A 191 11.44 -17.95 -3.40
C ALA A 191 11.05 -16.47 -3.23
N VAL A 192 9.76 -16.22 -3.03
CA VAL A 192 9.28 -14.92 -2.56
C VAL A 192 9.92 -14.61 -1.21
N GLY A 193 10.33 -13.36 -1.01
CA GLY A 193 11.04 -12.93 0.20
C GLY A 193 12.56 -13.10 0.13
N ASP A 194 13.09 -13.83 -0.85
CA ASP A 194 14.54 -13.94 -1.03
C ASP A 194 15.14 -12.63 -1.55
N ASN A 195 16.35 -12.30 -1.10
CA ASN A 195 17.14 -11.18 -1.63
C ASN A 195 18.52 -11.62 -2.11
N VAL A 196 18.71 -12.93 -2.32
CA VAL A 196 19.96 -13.52 -2.81
C VAL A 196 19.67 -14.33 -4.06
N LEU A 197 20.39 -14.05 -5.14
CA LEU A 197 20.32 -14.81 -6.37
C LEU A 197 21.63 -15.55 -6.60
N ASN A 198 21.55 -16.82 -6.96
CA ASN A 198 22.68 -17.56 -7.50
C ASN A 198 22.61 -17.52 -9.04
N LEU A 199 23.63 -16.93 -9.68
CA LEU A 199 23.67 -16.73 -11.12
C LEU A 199 24.77 -17.55 -11.79
N SER A 200 24.45 -18.10 -12.98
CA SER A 200 25.38 -18.88 -13.80
C SER A 200 26.43 -18.01 -14.49
N ASN A 201 26.17 -16.71 -14.57
CA ASN A 201 27.07 -15.67 -15.05
C ASN A 201 26.82 -14.33 -14.33
N ARG A 202 27.86 -13.50 -14.21
CA ARG A 202 27.78 -12.14 -13.63
C ARG A 202 28.51 -11.04 -14.44
N PRO A 203 28.74 -11.17 -15.77
CA PRO A 203 29.49 -10.15 -16.50
C PRO A 203 28.77 -8.80 -16.46
N GLY A 204 29.50 -7.74 -16.11
CA GLY A 204 28.96 -6.37 -16.05
C GLY A 204 28.13 -6.06 -14.81
N LEU A 205 27.87 -7.03 -13.93
CA LEU A 205 27.21 -6.75 -12.64
C LEU A 205 28.16 -6.05 -11.67
N ALA A 206 27.63 -5.05 -10.99
CA ALA A 206 28.25 -4.34 -9.89
C ALA A 206 27.15 -3.88 -8.91
N ALA A 207 27.55 -3.31 -7.78
CA ALA A 207 26.62 -2.57 -6.93
C ALA A 207 25.91 -1.47 -7.75
N ASN A 208 24.63 -1.25 -7.50
CA ASN A 208 23.72 -0.38 -8.26
C ASN A 208 23.32 -0.87 -9.66
N SER A 209 23.79 -2.04 -10.12
CA SER A 209 23.25 -2.63 -11.35
C SER A 209 21.76 -2.92 -11.21
N VAL A 210 20.98 -2.63 -12.25
CA VAL A 210 19.55 -3.00 -12.30
C VAL A 210 19.43 -4.32 -13.03
N ILE A 211 18.75 -5.28 -12.42
CA ILE A 211 18.40 -6.54 -13.06
C ILE A 211 16.89 -6.65 -13.18
N GLN A 212 16.45 -7.37 -14.21
CA GLN A 212 15.07 -7.78 -14.42
C GLN A 212 14.98 -9.30 -14.31
N LEU A 213 14.02 -9.79 -13.51
CA LEU A 213 13.58 -11.17 -13.46
C LEU A 213 12.20 -11.26 -14.12
N ARG A 214 11.98 -12.30 -14.93
CA ARG A 214 10.69 -12.50 -15.59
C ARG A 214 10.32 -13.97 -15.69
N ASN A 215 9.03 -14.26 -15.60
CA ASN A 215 8.52 -15.59 -15.90
C ASN A 215 8.49 -15.82 -17.43
N SER A 216 8.25 -17.06 -17.84
CA SER A 216 8.26 -17.45 -19.26
C SER A 216 7.16 -16.77 -20.08
N SER A 217 6.00 -16.48 -19.48
CA SER A 217 4.89 -15.76 -20.12
C SER A 217 5.06 -14.24 -20.13
N GLN A 218 6.08 -13.71 -19.44
CA GLN A 218 6.35 -12.27 -19.26
C GLN A 218 5.22 -11.48 -18.57
N THR A 219 4.24 -12.18 -18.00
CA THR A 219 3.14 -11.57 -17.24
C THR A 219 3.55 -11.17 -15.84
N VAL A 220 4.63 -11.76 -15.32
CA VAL A 220 5.28 -11.37 -14.06
C VAL A 220 6.68 -10.90 -14.38
N VAL A 221 6.95 -9.62 -14.09
CA VAL A 221 8.23 -8.98 -14.33
C VAL A 221 8.60 -8.18 -13.10
N GLU A 222 9.80 -8.44 -12.59
CA GLU A 222 10.29 -7.85 -11.37
C GLU A 222 11.66 -7.20 -11.63
N TYR A 223 11.87 -5.99 -11.11
CA TYR A 223 13.18 -5.35 -11.17
C TYR A 223 13.78 -5.30 -9.78
N SER A 224 15.09 -5.43 -9.70
CA SER A 224 15.80 -5.29 -8.44
C SER A 224 17.14 -4.61 -8.68
N VAL A 225 17.57 -3.84 -7.68
CA VAL A 225 18.88 -3.21 -7.70
C VAL A 225 19.85 -4.08 -6.92
N VAL A 226 20.99 -4.38 -7.53
CA VAL A 226 22.08 -5.11 -6.89
C VAL A 226 22.66 -4.23 -5.78
N ASP A 227 22.61 -4.73 -4.55
CA ASP A 227 23.27 -4.11 -3.41
C ASP A 227 24.78 -4.35 -3.48
N HIS A 228 25.18 -5.62 -3.49
CA HIS A 228 26.57 -6.03 -3.61
C HIS A 228 26.71 -7.43 -4.22
N LEU A 229 27.94 -7.78 -4.61
CA LEU A 229 28.27 -9.11 -5.11
C LEU A 229 28.73 -10.02 -3.98
N GLY A 230 28.17 -11.22 -3.93
CA GLY A 230 28.54 -12.27 -2.98
C GLY A 230 29.72 -13.13 -3.44
N PRO A 231 30.04 -14.19 -2.67
CA PRO A 231 31.06 -15.16 -3.03
C PRO A 231 30.78 -15.82 -4.40
N GLY A 232 31.86 -16.19 -5.08
CA GLY A 232 31.82 -16.84 -6.39
C GLY A 232 32.89 -16.30 -7.35
N ALA A 233 33.11 -17.00 -8.45
CA ALA A 233 34.01 -16.53 -9.50
C ALA A 233 33.40 -15.32 -10.24
N PRO A 234 34.19 -14.44 -10.88
CA PRO A 234 33.65 -13.40 -11.75
C PRO A 234 32.69 -13.95 -12.82
N ALA A 235 32.86 -15.23 -13.19
CA ALA A 235 32.04 -15.92 -14.17
C ALA A 235 30.74 -16.55 -13.62
N ALA A 236 30.52 -16.67 -12.30
CA ALA A 236 29.29 -17.21 -11.67
C ALA A 236 29.29 -16.97 -10.15
N GLY A 237 28.14 -16.77 -9.52
CA GLY A 237 28.08 -16.66 -8.07
C GLY A 237 26.86 -15.92 -7.52
N GLN A 238 26.95 -15.55 -6.26
CA GLN A 238 25.87 -14.89 -5.52
C GLN A 238 25.78 -13.39 -5.84
N VAL A 239 24.54 -12.89 -5.87
CA VAL A 239 24.20 -11.48 -6.00
C VAL A 239 23.19 -11.14 -4.92
N PHE A 240 23.47 -10.11 -4.13
CA PHE A 240 22.56 -9.63 -3.09
C PHE A 240 21.76 -8.44 -3.64
N LEU A 241 20.46 -8.48 -3.44
CA LEU A 241 19.50 -7.47 -3.88
C LEU A 241 19.17 -6.51 -2.73
N ARG A 242 18.85 -5.25 -3.06
CA ARG A 242 18.42 -4.26 -2.07
C ARG A 242 17.07 -4.56 -1.45
N ASN A 243 16.18 -5.12 -2.25
CA ASN A 243 14.84 -5.54 -1.87
C ASN A 243 14.75 -7.06 -1.89
N THR A 244 13.83 -7.59 -1.10
CA THR A 244 13.37 -8.97 -1.24
C THR A 244 12.44 -9.08 -2.46
N LEU A 245 12.44 -10.22 -3.13
CA LEU A 245 11.56 -10.50 -4.26
C LEU A 245 10.09 -10.62 -3.81
N ASN A 246 9.18 -10.07 -4.60
CA ASN A 246 7.73 -10.23 -4.47
C ASN A 246 7.24 -11.54 -5.11
N HIS A 247 8.04 -12.15 -5.98
CA HIS A 247 7.67 -13.36 -6.71
C HIS A 247 8.75 -14.45 -6.60
N SER A 248 8.33 -15.69 -6.80
CA SER A 248 9.25 -16.83 -6.93
C SER A 248 9.60 -17.07 -8.39
N TYR A 249 10.83 -17.47 -8.66
CA TYR A 249 11.32 -17.80 -9.99
C TYR A 249 12.00 -19.16 -9.99
N PRO A 250 11.67 -20.05 -10.95
CA PRO A 250 12.35 -21.33 -11.06
C PRO A 250 13.79 -21.16 -11.55
N MET A 251 14.60 -22.18 -11.31
CA MET A 251 15.92 -22.35 -11.92
C MET A 251 15.82 -22.12 -13.43
N SER A 252 16.85 -21.48 -14.00
CA SER A 252 16.89 -21.08 -15.41
C SER A 252 15.88 -20.00 -15.83
N ALA A 253 15.14 -19.39 -14.88
CA ALA A 253 14.37 -18.19 -15.23
C ALA A 253 15.28 -17.10 -15.80
N ALA A 254 14.73 -16.34 -16.74
CA ALA A 254 15.47 -15.31 -17.44
C ALA A 254 15.76 -14.15 -16.48
N VAL A 255 17.05 -13.88 -16.27
CA VAL A 255 17.53 -12.69 -15.57
C VAL A 255 18.26 -11.82 -16.60
N THR A 256 18.07 -10.51 -16.56
CA THR A 256 18.71 -9.60 -17.51
C THR A 256 19.29 -8.42 -16.78
N LEU A 257 20.57 -8.12 -16.96
CA LEU A 257 21.17 -6.86 -16.55
C LEU A 257 20.75 -5.77 -17.53
N LEU A 258 20.26 -4.65 -16.98
CA LEU A 258 19.73 -3.52 -17.71
C LEU A 258 20.43 -2.22 -17.29
N THR A 259 20.52 -1.28 -18.23
CA THR A 259 20.99 0.08 -17.94
C THR A 259 19.81 1.06 -18.04
N PRO A 260 19.30 1.59 -16.92
CA PRO A 260 18.20 2.54 -16.95
C PRO A 260 18.64 3.88 -17.54
N SER A 261 17.76 4.54 -18.28
CA SER A 261 17.94 5.90 -18.78
C SER A 261 16.65 6.71 -18.58
N LEU A 262 16.75 7.81 -17.85
CA LEU A 262 15.59 8.66 -17.52
C LEU A 262 14.98 9.28 -18.78
N VAL A 263 13.65 9.34 -18.85
CA VAL A 263 12.89 9.88 -19.98
C VAL A 263 11.88 10.91 -19.51
N GLY A 264 11.79 12.03 -20.24
CA GLY A 264 10.84 13.11 -19.93
C GLY A 264 11.24 13.89 -18.68
N ALA A 265 10.32 14.71 -18.17
CA ALA A 265 10.50 15.40 -16.88
C ALA A 265 10.06 14.48 -15.72
N PRO A 266 10.69 14.57 -14.54
CA PRO A 266 10.18 13.90 -13.34
C PRO A 266 8.87 14.56 -12.88
N THR A 267 8.05 13.77 -12.21
CA THR A 267 6.88 14.23 -11.45
C THR A 267 7.06 13.84 -9.98
N THR A 268 6.16 14.29 -9.11
CA THR A 268 6.18 13.94 -7.69
C THR A 268 4.94 13.14 -7.32
N LEU A 269 5.10 12.22 -6.36
CA LEU A 269 3.97 11.53 -5.74
C LEU A 269 3.03 12.54 -5.07
N SER A 270 1.73 12.38 -5.32
CA SER A 270 0.66 13.22 -4.77
C SER A 270 0.16 12.72 -3.40
N ALA A 271 0.65 11.57 -2.95
CA ALA A 271 0.43 11.01 -1.62
C ALA A 271 1.53 9.99 -1.26
N ASP A 272 1.68 9.64 0.02
CA ASP A 272 2.62 8.60 0.47
C ASP A 272 2.32 7.26 -0.22
N ALA A 273 3.23 6.66 -0.98
CA ALA A 273 3.07 5.31 -1.51
C ALA A 273 3.74 4.30 -0.59
N ASN A 274 3.04 3.23 -0.22
CA ASN A 274 3.59 2.23 0.68
C ASN A 274 4.11 1.00 -0.07
N ALA A 275 5.01 0.25 0.56
CA ALA A 275 5.35 -1.09 0.12
C ALA A 275 4.08 -1.94 -0.04
N GLY A 276 3.97 -2.66 -1.16
CA GLY A 276 2.77 -3.41 -1.55
C GLY A 276 1.73 -2.61 -2.35
N ASP A 277 1.88 -1.29 -2.50
CA ASP A 277 1.05 -0.50 -3.42
C ASP A 277 1.53 -0.76 -4.87
N GLY A 278 0.61 -1.16 -5.74
CA GLY A 278 0.82 -1.38 -7.18
C GLY A 278 0.21 -0.28 -8.04
N VAL A 279 -0.23 0.81 -7.42
CA VAL A 279 -0.68 2.02 -8.10
C VAL A 279 0.04 3.23 -7.52
N LEU A 280 0.65 4.02 -8.40
CA LEU A 280 1.26 5.30 -8.03
C LEU A 280 0.29 6.43 -8.30
N LEU A 281 0.09 7.29 -7.29
CA LEU A 281 -0.65 8.53 -7.40
C LEU A 281 0.34 9.68 -7.57
N ALA A 282 0.35 10.34 -8.72
CA ALA A 282 1.34 11.37 -9.05
C ALA A 282 0.73 12.57 -9.77
N GLY A 283 1.49 13.66 -9.85
CA GLY A 283 1.07 14.89 -10.55
C GLY A 283 0.99 14.75 -12.07
N GLN A 284 1.42 13.62 -12.64
CA GLN A 284 1.34 13.29 -14.07
C GLN A 284 1.20 11.78 -14.27
N LEU A 285 0.54 11.37 -15.36
CA LEU A 285 0.44 9.96 -15.76
C LEU A 285 1.80 9.44 -16.28
N LEU A 286 2.32 8.38 -15.69
CA LEU A 286 3.62 7.78 -16.00
C LEU A 286 3.51 6.59 -16.97
N ASN A 287 2.81 6.78 -18.08
CA ASN A 287 2.66 5.75 -19.13
C ASN A 287 3.44 6.06 -20.41
N GLY A 288 4.30 7.09 -20.38
CA GLY A 288 5.07 7.54 -21.54
C GLY A 288 6.19 6.57 -21.94
N ALA A 289 6.57 5.66 -21.05
CA ALA A 289 7.43 4.52 -21.32
C ALA A 289 6.80 3.24 -20.72
N SER A 290 7.35 2.07 -21.07
CA SER A 290 6.94 0.80 -20.47
C SER A 290 7.40 0.64 -19.01
N THR A 291 8.32 1.49 -18.55
CA THR A 291 8.98 1.37 -17.26
C THR A 291 9.10 2.74 -16.59
N LEU A 292 8.97 2.77 -15.27
CA LEU A 292 9.23 3.95 -14.44
C LEU A 292 10.24 3.64 -13.35
N VAL A 293 10.78 4.70 -12.74
CA VAL A 293 11.57 4.66 -11.51
C VAL A 293 10.91 5.55 -10.46
N VAL A 294 10.91 5.09 -9.22
CA VAL A 294 10.58 5.89 -8.03
C VAL A 294 11.86 6.13 -7.25
N ASP A 295 12.04 7.35 -6.77
CA ASP A 295 13.15 7.76 -5.91
C ASP A 295 14.55 7.52 -6.53
N SER A 296 14.71 7.88 -7.80
CA SER A 296 15.96 7.68 -8.55
C SER A 296 17.18 8.28 -7.83
N GLY A 297 18.24 7.49 -7.70
CA GLY A 297 19.49 7.89 -7.03
C GLY A 297 19.52 7.65 -5.52
N SER A 298 18.41 7.23 -4.93
CA SER A 298 18.31 6.83 -3.52
C SER A 298 18.65 5.35 -3.30
N LEU A 299 18.79 4.94 -2.03
CA LEU A 299 18.87 3.53 -1.65
C LEU A 299 17.51 2.80 -1.80
N THR A 300 16.41 3.55 -1.75
CA THR A 300 15.04 3.08 -1.98
C THR A 300 14.62 3.19 -3.44
N ALA A 301 15.54 3.50 -4.36
CA ALA A 301 15.25 3.55 -5.78
C ALA A 301 14.74 2.19 -6.29
N GLU A 302 13.57 2.19 -6.92
CA GLU A 302 12.95 0.99 -7.47
C GLU A 302 12.34 1.23 -8.85
N TYR A 303 12.40 0.22 -9.71
CA TYR A 303 11.98 0.28 -11.11
C TYR A 303 10.79 -0.63 -11.34
N HIS A 304 9.83 -0.19 -12.14
CA HIS A 304 8.58 -0.91 -12.32
C HIS A 304 8.11 -0.85 -13.76
N GLU A 305 7.70 -1.99 -14.31
CA GLU A 305 6.94 -1.98 -15.55
C GLU A 305 5.53 -1.43 -15.30
N VAL A 306 5.04 -0.67 -16.27
CA VAL A 306 3.74 0.00 -16.21
C VAL A 306 2.68 -0.91 -16.83
N GLY A 307 1.57 -1.07 -16.12
CA GLY A 307 0.45 -1.92 -16.51
C GLY A 307 0.79 -3.42 -16.58
N ALA A 308 -0.08 -4.17 -17.23
CA ALA A 308 0.04 -5.61 -17.40
C ALA A 308 0.22 -6.02 -18.87
N LEU A 309 0.73 -7.23 -19.08
CA LEU A 309 0.67 -7.93 -20.36
C LEU A 309 -0.15 -9.19 -20.20
N THR A 310 -0.83 -9.60 -21.27
CA THR A 310 -1.52 -10.88 -21.30
C THR A 310 -0.61 -12.04 -21.69
N ASP A 311 -0.86 -13.21 -21.10
CA ASP A 311 -0.22 -14.47 -21.50
C ASP A 311 -0.81 -15.06 -22.79
N SER A 312 -0.38 -16.27 -23.17
CA SER A 312 -0.89 -17.02 -24.33
C SER A 312 -2.40 -17.26 -24.30
N ASP A 313 -2.98 -17.31 -23.11
CA ASP A 313 -4.40 -17.54 -22.89
C ASP A 313 -5.17 -16.23 -22.67
N GLY A 314 -4.51 -15.08 -22.83
CA GLY A 314 -5.11 -13.76 -22.72
C GLY A 314 -5.26 -13.25 -21.29
N TYR A 315 -4.76 -13.96 -20.27
CA TYR A 315 -4.92 -13.54 -18.88
C TYR A 315 -3.90 -12.47 -18.49
N TYR A 316 -4.34 -11.49 -17.70
CA TYR A 316 -3.50 -10.46 -17.10
C TYR A 316 -3.84 -10.26 -15.62
N GLY A 317 -2.95 -9.58 -14.90
CA GLY A 317 -3.18 -9.16 -13.52
C GLY A 317 -2.44 -7.87 -13.17
N LEU A 318 -3.04 -7.09 -12.29
CA LEU A 318 -2.50 -5.90 -11.66
C LEU A 318 -2.67 -6.09 -10.15
N ASP A 319 -1.55 -6.28 -9.45
CA ASP A 319 -1.55 -6.44 -8.00
C ASP A 319 -1.41 -5.08 -7.31
N GLY A 320 -1.69 -5.02 -6.01
CA GLY A 320 -1.40 -3.84 -5.21
C GLY A 320 -2.40 -2.67 -5.38
N MET A 321 -3.61 -2.94 -5.85
CA MET A 321 -4.62 -1.91 -6.09
C MET A 321 -5.30 -1.50 -4.78
N GLY A 322 -4.71 -0.56 -4.04
CA GLY A 322 -5.16 -0.21 -2.69
C GLY A 322 -5.65 1.22 -2.48
N ARG A 323 -5.56 2.08 -3.50
CA ARG A 323 -5.62 3.55 -3.32
C ARG A 323 -6.43 4.31 -4.37
N VAL A 324 -7.20 3.59 -5.18
CA VAL A 324 -8.06 4.16 -6.21
C VAL A 324 -9.49 3.69 -6.02
N ARG A 325 -10.46 4.58 -6.17
CA ARG A 325 -11.88 4.22 -6.13
C ARG A 325 -12.34 3.66 -7.47
N GLU A 326 -11.89 4.30 -8.54
CA GLU A 326 -12.21 4.01 -9.92
C GLU A 326 -10.91 4.05 -10.70
N ILE A 327 -10.80 3.19 -11.70
CA ILE A 327 -9.67 3.12 -12.61
C ILE A 327 -10.18 2.90 -14.03
N PHE A 328 -9.58 3.57 -15.00
CA PHE A 328 -9.86 3.34 -16.40
C PHE A 328 -8.78 2.42 -16.95
N LEU A 329 -9.18 1.26 -17.45
CA LEU A 329 -8.26 0.30 -18.05
C LEU A 329 -8.31 0.44 -19.57
N PHE A 330 -7.19 0.85 -20.16
CA PHE A 330 -6.98 0.85 -21.59
C PHE A 330 -6.24 -0.42 -21.99
N SER A 331 -6.85 -1.22 -22.86
CA SER A 331 -6.21 -2.40 -23.44
C SER A 331 -5.96 -2.21 -24.93
N THR A 332 -4.79 -2.65 -25.39
CA THR A 332 -4.39 -2.54 -26.80
C THR A 332 -3.57 -3.74 -27.28
N GLN A 333 -3.76 -4.11 -28.54
CA GLN A 333 -2.89 -5.02 -29.27
C GLN A 333 -2.91 -4.66 -30.76
N GLY A 334 -1.79 -4.14 -31.27
CA GLY A 334 -1.72 -3.66 -32.64
C GLY A 334 -2.70 -2.51 -32.88
N GLY A 335 -3.63 -2.68 -33.83
CA GLY A 335 -4.68 -1.69 -34.12
C GLY A 335 -5.94 -1.81 -33.27
N LEU A 336 -6.07 -2.86 -32.46
CA LEU A 336 -7.27 -3.09 -31.64
C LEU A 336 -7.11 -2.42 -30.28
N GLN A 337 -8.17 -1.78 -29.79
CA GLN A 337 -8.12 -1.08 -28.50
C GLN A 337 -9.49 -0.96 -27.82
N GLN A 338 -9.49 -0.84 -26.49
CA GLN A 338 -10.69 -0.57 -25.69
C GLN A 338 -10.31 0.16 -24.40
N THR A 339 -11.15 1.09 -23.95
CA THR A 339 -11.07 1.66 -22.58
C THR A 339 -12.32 1.28 -21.81
N VAL A 340 -12.16 0.80 -20.57
CA VAL A 340 -13.27 0.44 -19.68
C VAL A 340 -13.07 1.10 -18.31
N PRO A 341 -14.06 1.86 -17.78
CA PRO A 341 -14.06 2.28 -16.39
C PRO A 341 -14.36 1.09 -15.47
N TRP A 342 -13.70 1.04 -14.32
CA TRP A 342 -13.94 0.01 -13.32
C TRP A 342 -13.91 0.60 -11.91
N PHE A 343 -14.97 0.35 -11.14
CA PHE A 343 -15.02 0.68 -9.72
C PHE A 343 -14.44 -0.46 -8.90
N ILE A 344 -13.51 -0.15 -8.00
CA ILE A 344 -12.86 -1.16 -7.18
C ILE A 344 -13.79 -1.64 -6.07
N GLU A 345 -14.07 -2.94 -6.07
CA GLU A 345 -14.80 -3.64 -5.03
C GLU A 345 -13.83 -4.12 -3.95
N TYR A 346 -13.67 -3.33 -2.89
CA TYR A 346 -12.72 -3.61 -1.81
C TYR A 346 -13.18 -4.65 -0.79
N ASP A 347 -14.40 -5.15 -0.93
CA ASP A 347 -14.91 -6.35 -0.23
C ASP A 347 -14.46 -7.65 -0.90
N HIS A 348 -13.88 -7.56 -2.11
CA HIS A 348 -13.32 -8.69 -2.85
C HIS A 348 -11.81 -8.59 -2.93
N ALA A 349 -11.09 -9.65 -2.54
CA ALA A 349 -9.64 -9.72 -2.70
C ALA A 349 -9.19 -9.68 -4.17
N THR A 350 -10.10 -10.03 -5.09
CA THR A 350 -9.86 -10.06 -6.54
C THR A 350 -11.04 -9.43 -7.27
N ASN A 351 -10.76 -8.42 -8.09
CA ASN A 351 -11.69 -7.79 -9.01
C ASN A 351 -11.50 -8.40 -10.42
N LEU A 352 -12.56 -8.94 -11.01
CA LEU A 352 -12.52 -9.58 -12.34
C LEU A 352 -12.98 -8.61 -13.44
N VAL A 353 -12.07 -8.29 -14.37
CA VAL A 353 -12.30 -7.32 -15.45
C VAL A 353 -11.86 -7.89 -16.80
N ASP A 354 -12.84 -8.40 -17.56
CA ASP A 354 -12.60 -8.90 -18.91
C ASP A 354 -12.69 -7.79 -19.96
N LEU A 355 -11.75 -7.79 -20.90
CA LEU A 355 -11.61 -6.78 -21.95
C LEU A 355 -11.79 -7.43 -23.33
N ARG A 356 -12.45 -6.72 -24.22
CA ARG A 356 -12.87 -7.18 -25.54
C ARG A 356 -12.40 -6.19 -26.59
N LEU A 357 -11.38 -6.59 -27.35
CA LEU A 357 -10.81 -5.75 -28.39
C LEU A 357 -11.52 -6.01 -29.72
N SER A 358 -11.95 -4.93 -30.38
CA SER A 358 -12.68 -4.93 -31.65
C SER A 358 -11.98 -4.11 -32.72
#